data_AF-A0A0G4KE46-F1
#
_entry.id   AF-A0A0G4KE46-F1
#
_cell.length_a   1.000
_cell.length_b   1.000
_cell.length_c   1.000
_cell.angle_alpha   90.00
_cell.angle_beta   90.00
_cell.angle_gamma   90.00
#
_symmetry.space_group_name_H-M   'P 1'
#
loop_
_entity.id
_entity.type
_entity.pdbx_description
1 polymer ?
#
loop_
_entity_poly.entity_id
_entity_poly.type
_entity_poly.pdbx_seq_one_letter_code
_entity_poly.pdbx_strand_id
1 'polypeptide(L)'
;MDRVCVARDEECGVYGFVFQRDGEWVSTVIDDNLYLKTKDFSDYHANVYDHTGHRSRTWRKRYQTGSEALYFARCDDPNETWLPLLEKAFAKCHGDYESLTGGWPGEAVEDMTGGVTTTVMSNRVLR
;
A
#
# COMPACT_ATOMS: atom_id res chain seq x y z
N MET A 1 -12.43 2.81 -9.43
CA MET A 1 -11.96 2.50 -8.06
C MET A 1 -13.08 2.19 -7.11
N ASP A 2 -14.26 2.74 -7.36
CA ASP A 2 -15.42 2.73 -6.45
C ASP A 2 -15.97 1.35 -6.07
N ARG A 3 -15.54 0.28 -6.76
CA ARG A 3 -15.89 -1.10 -6.40
C ARG A 3 -14.95 -1.71 -5.36
N VAL A 4 -13.70 -1.24 -5.29
CA VAL A 4 -12.67 -1.78 -4.40
C VAL A 4 -12.40 -0.83 -3.25
N CYS A 5 -12.32 0.48 -3.49
CA CYS A 5 -12.34 1.50 -2.43
C CYS A 5 -13.77 2.05 -2.30
N VAL A 6 -14.48 1.63 -1.26
CA VAL A 6 -15.93 1.88 -1.08
C VAL A 6 -16.23 3.03 -0.15
N ALA A 7 -15.27 3.42 0.70
CA ALA A 7 -15.40 4.54 1.61
C ALA A 7 -14.03 5.19 1.81
N ARG A 8 -14.00 6.52 1.90
CA ARG A 8 -12.80 7.27 2.29
C ARG A 8 -13.18 8.55 3.00
N ASP A 9 -12.41 8.87 4.02
CA ASP A 9 -12.40 10.15 4.70
C ASP A 9 -10.96 10.65 4.69
N GLU A 10 -10.68 11.59 3.80
CA GLU A 10 -9.33 12.14 3.59
C GLU A 10 -8.91 13.10 4.71
N GLU A 11 -9.86 13.71 5.43
CA GLU A 11 -9.55 14.56 6.59
C GLU A 11 -9.15 13.72 7.80
N CYS A 12 -9.81 12.57 7.99
CA CYS A 12 -9.47 11.62 9.05
C CYS A 12 -8.34 10.65 8.67
N GLY A 13 -7.98 10.56 7.38
CA GLY A 13 -6.96 9.63 6.88
C GLY A 13 -7.42 8.16 6.89
N VAL A 14 -8.73 7.90 6.76
CA VAL A 14 -9.31 6.55 6.88
C VAL A 14 -9.90 6.10 5.54
N TYR A 15 -9.55 4.89 5.12
CA TYR A 15 -9.95 4.32 3.83
C TYR A 15 -10.50 2.90 4.01
N GLY A 16 -11.65 2.63 3.39
CA GLY A 16 -12.33 1.34 3.38
C GLY A 16 -12.19 0.67 2.02
N PHE A 17 -11.64 -0.55 2.02
CA PHE A 17 -11.47 -1.39 0.86
C PHE A 17 -12.31 -2.67 0.96
N VAL A 18 -12.65 -3.28 -0.17
CA VAL A 18 -13.35 -4.57 -0.23
C VAL A 18 -12.62 -5.49 -1.21
N PHE A 19 -12.40 -6.73 -0.79
CA PHE A 19 -11.79 -7.80 -1.58
C PHE A 19 -12.72 -9.03 -1.57
N GLN A 20 -12.74 -9.79 -2.65
CA GLN A 20 -13.36 -11.11 -2.65
C GLN A 20 -12.36 -12.10 -2.04
N ARG A 21 -12.81 -12.91 -1.09
CA ARG A 21 -12.03 -13.99 -0.50
C ARG A 21 -12.93 -15.17 -0.19
N ASP A 22 -12.50 -16.36 -0.58
CA ASP A 22 -13.19 -17.62 -0.28
C ASP A 22 -14.69 -17.63 -0.69
N GLY A 23 -15.04 -16.87 -1.75
CA GLY A 23 -16.40 -16.75 -2.27
C GLY A 23 -17.25 -15.63 -1.64
N GLU A 24 -16.71 -14.87 -0.69
CA GLU A 24 -17.39 -13.78 0.00
C GLU A 24 -16.65 -12.44 -0.17
N TRP A 25 -17.38 -11.32 -0.07
CA TRP A 25 -16.77 -9.99 -0.09
C TRP A 25 -16.42 -9.56 1.33
N VAL A 26 -15.13 -9.36 1.59
CA VAL A 26 -14.58 -8.96 2.88
C VAL A 26 -14.13 -7.51 2.83
N SER A 27 -14.59 -6.71 3.80
CA SER A 27 -14.18 -5.31 3.93
C SER A 27 -12.98 -5.15 4.87
N THR A 28 -12.04 -4.27 4.52
CA THR A 28 -10.85 -3.96 5.30
C THR A 28 -10.68 -2.44 5.38
N VAL A 29 -10.60 -1.92 6.60
CA VAL A 29 -10.36 -0.49 6.86
C VAL A 29 -8.88 -0.28 7.19
N ILE A 30 -8.26 0.73 6.58
CA ILE A 30 -6.88 1.14 6.82
C ILE A 30 -6.78 2.64 7.09
N ASP A 31 -5.73 3.02 7.81
CA ASP A 31 -5.26 4.41 7.93
C ASP A 31 -4.25 4.77 6.83
N ASP A 32 -3.88 6.04 6.74
CA ASP A 32 -2.94 6.61 5.76
C ASP A 32 -1.45 6.54 6.14
N ASN A 33 -1.08 5.91 7.26
CA ASN A 33 0.33 5.72 7.59
C ASN A 33 0.94 4.64 6.70
N LEU A 34 1.88 5.03 5.85
CA LEU A 34 2.59 4.15 4.94
C LEU A 34 4.03 3.92 5.41
N TYR A 35 4.60 2.77 5.03
CA TYR A 35 5.99 2.45 5.35
C TYR A 35 6.96 3.30 4.53
N LEU A 36 7.94 3.89 5.22
CA LEU A 36 8.96 4.75 4.64
C LEU A 36 10.30 4.03 4.53
N LYS A 37 11.08 4.36 3.50
CA LYS A 37 12.45 3.85 3.31
C LYS A 37 13.41 4.35 4.37
N THR A 38 13.23 5.59 4.80
CA THR A 38 14.14 6.26 5.73
C THR A 38 13.47 6.40 7.09
N LYS A 39 14.15 5.93 8.13
CA LYS A 39 13.71 6.09 9.52
C LYS A 39 13.62 7.57 9.93
N ASP A 40 12.93 7.79 11.04
CA ASP A 40 12.78 9.12 11.61
C ASP A 40 14.12 9.71 12.05
N PHE A 41 14.17 11.04 12.07
CA PHE A 41 15.36 11.79 12.47
C PHE A 41 15.91 11.34 13.84
N SER A 42 15.02 11.05 14.79
CA SER A 42 15.37 10.60 16.13
C SER A 42 16.09 9.26 16.15
N ASP A 43 15.83 8.36 15.19
CA ASP A 43 16.42 7.03 15.18
C ASP A 43 17.89 7.07 14.77
N TYR A 44 18.24 7.96 13.83
CA TYR A 44 19.62 8.18 13.41
C TYR A 44 20.39 9.13 14.33
N HIS A 45 19.68 10.07 14.95
CA HIS A 45 20.26 11.14 15.74
C HIS A 45 19.72 11.15 17.17
N ALA A 46 19.62 9.98 17.80
CA ALA A 46 19.05 9.81 19.14
C ALA A 46 19.70 10.71 20.21
N ASN A 47 20.99 11.03 20.05
CA ASN A 47 21.74 11.88 20.98
C ASN A 47 21.64 13.39 20.66
N VAL A 48 20.88 13.78 19.64
CA VAL A 48 20.72 15.17 19.22
C VAL A 48 19.40 15.71 19.74
N TYR A 49 19.44 16.36 20.90
CA TYR A 49 18.27 17.03 21.46
C TYR A 49 17.98 18.33 20.69
N ASP A 50 16.79 18.43 20.10
CA ASP A 50 16.30 19.63 19.42
C ASP A 50 14.89 19.97 19.92
N HIS A 51 14.80 20.86 20.91
CA HIS A 51 13.50 21.30 21.46
C HIS A 51 12.64 22.05 20.43
N THR A 52 13.24 22.59 19.35
CA THR A 52 12.50 23.33 18.32
C THR A 52 11.83 22.39 17.33
N GLY A 53 12.31 21.14 17.23
CA GLY A 53 11.92 20.17 16.21
C GLY A 53 12.27 20.60 14.77
N HIS A 54 13.09 21.63 14.58
CA HIS A 54 13.42 22.17 13.27
C HIS A 54 14.16 21.14 12.41
N ARG A 55 15.08 20.38 13.02
CA ARG A 55 15.84 19.34 12.33
C ARG A 55 14.94 18.18 11.89
N SER A 56 14.04 17.74 12.77
CA SER A 56 13.04 16.72 12.44
C SER A 56 12.15 17.16 11.29
N ARG A 57 11.59 18.39 11.33
CA ARG A 57 10.78 18.92 10.21
C ARG A 57 11.56 19.00 8.89
N THR A 58 12.81 19.44 8.94
CA THR A 58 13.68 19.52 7.76
C THR A 58 14.02 18.15 7.20
N TRP A 59 14.21 17.16 8.08
CA TRP A 59 14.42 15.75 7.70
C TRP A 59 13.20 15.19 6.98
N ARG A 60 12.01 15.34 7.56
CA ARG A 60 10.77 14.86 6.94
C ARG A 60 10.59 15.44 5.55
N LYS A 61 10.76 16.76 5.41
CA LYS A 61 10.65 17.48 4.12
C LYS A 61 11.67 17.02 3.07
N ARG A 62 12.81 16.44 3.48
CA ARG A 62 13.87 16.00 2.56
C ARG A 62 13.76 14.52 2.19
N TYR A 63 13.41 13.67 3.15
CA TYR A 63 13.55 12.21 3.01
C TYR A 63 12.24 11.44 3.18
N GLN A 64 11.17 12.06 3.70
CA GLN A 64 9.92 11.40 4.03
C GLN A 64 8.70 12.05 3.36
N THR A 65 8.92 12.71 2.22
CA THR A 65 7.85 13.35 1.43
C THR A 65 7.88 12.87 -0.01
N GLY A 66 6.69 12.66 -0.58
CA GLY A 66 6.50 12.20 -1.95
C GLY A 66 6.63 10.68 -2.12
N SER A 67 6.20 10.18 -3.27
CA SER A 67 6.14 8.76 -3.61
C SER A 67 7.49 8.02 -3.53
N GLU A 68 8.62 8.72 -3.70
CA GLU A 68 9.95 8.11 -3.61
C GLU A 68 10.32 7.64 -2.21
N ALA A 69 9.76 8.29 -1.18
CA ALA A 69 10.00 7.97 0.22
C ALA A 69 9.34 6.66 0.66
N LEU A 70 8.33 6.18 -0.08
CA LEU A 70 7.59 4.96 0.23
C LEU A 70 8.44 3.72 0.00
N TYR A 71 8.34 2.74 0.91
CA TYR A 71 9.11 1.50 0.87
C TYR A 71 8.55 0.47 -0.12
N PHE A 72 7.24 0.28 -0.10
CA PHE A 72 6.54 -0.69 -0.96
C PHE A 72 6.04 -0.03 -2.25
N ALA A 73 4.83 -0.35 -2.71
CA ALA A 73 4.26 0.21 -3.92
C ALA A 73 4.17 1.75 -3.85
N ARG A 74 4.28 2.38 -5.02
CA ARG A 74 4.22 3.84 -5.17
C ARG A 74 3.65 4.20 -6.53
N CYS A 75 2.92 5.32 -6.60
CA CYS A 75 2.51 5.89 -7.86
C CYS A 75 3.67 6.67 -8.52
N ASP A 76 3.58 6.82 -9.84
CA ASP A 76 4.50 7.68 -10.60
C ASP A 76 4.26 9.16 -10.26
N ASP A 77 2.98 9.58 -10.22
CA ASP A 77 2.60 10.90 -9.70
C ASP A 77 2.77 10.94 -8.17
N PRO A 78 3.59 11.86 -7.62
CA PRO A 78 3.75 12.04 -6.18
C PRO A 78 2.47 12.43 -5.42
N ASN A 79 1.46 12.93 -6.12
CA ASN A 79 0.18 13.34 -5.54
C ASN A 79 -0.85 12.21 -5.53
N GLU A 80 -0.54 11.05 -6.13
CA GLU A 80 -1.39 9.88 -6.10
C GLU A 80 -0.92 8.88 -5.05
N THR A 81 -1.83 8.51 -4.14
CA THR A 81 -1.55 7.56 -3.05
C THR A 81 -2.43 6.32 -3.11
N TRP A 82 -3.18 6.14 -4.18
CA TRP A 82 -4.15 5.05 -4.29
C TRP A 82 -3.51 3.67 -4.29
N LEU A 83 -2.34 3.52 -4.94
CA LEU A 83 -1.65 2.25 -5.06
C LEU A 83 -1.03 1.78 -3.73
N PRO A 84 -0.27 2.62 -3.00
CA PRO A 84 0.24 2.21 -1.69
C PRO A 84 -0.87 1.92 -0.66
N LEU A 85 -1.98 2.67 -0.70
CA LEU A 85 -3.13 2.38 0.17
C LEU A 85 -3.79 1.05 -0.20
N LEU A 86 -3.96 0.77 -1.50
CA LEU A 86 -4.49 -0.51 -1.98
C LEU A 86 -3.61 -1.69 -1.51
N GLU A 87 -2.30 -1.59 -1.69
CA GLU A 87 -1.36 -2.62 -1.26
C GLU A 87 -1.40 -2.82 0.26
N LYS A 88 -1.47 -1.74 1.06
CA LYS A 88 -1.64 -1.82 2.52
C LYS A 88 -2.91 -2.56 2.91
N ALA A 89 -4.03 -2.26 2.26
CA ALA A 89 -5.30 -2.92 2.53
C ALA A 89 -5.24 -4.40 2.14
N PHE A 90 -4.59 -4.72 1.01
CA PHE A 90 -4.38 -6.08 0.55
C PHE A 90 -3.50 -6.87 1.53
N ALA A 91 -2.36 -6.32 1.93
CA ALA A 91 -1.48 -6.89 2.96
C ALA A 91 -2.25 -7.19 4.25
N LYS A 92 -3.08 -6.24 4.73
CA LYS A 92 -3.90 -6.44 5.93
C LYS A 92 -4.95 -7.54 5.77
N CYS A 93 -5.53 -7.70 4.58
CA CYS A 93 -6.51 -8.76 4.31
C CYS A 93 -5.86 -10.16 4.23
N HIS A 94 -4.59 -10.22 3.82
CA HIS A 94 -3.81 -11.47 3.72
C HIS A 94 -2.93 -11.75 4.95
N GLY A 95 -2.85 -10.83 5.91
CA GLY A 95 -2.09 -10.95 7.16
C GLY A 95 -1.14 -9.78 7.36
N ASP A 96 -0.06 -9.74 6.58
CA ASP A 96 0.94 -8.68 6.57
C ASP A 96 1.59 -8.51 5.18
N TYR A 97 2.56 -7.60 5.08
CA TYR A 97 3.29 -7.36 3.83
C TYR A 97 4.20 -8.54 3.43
N GLU A 98 4.71 -9.30 4.39
CA GLU A 98 5.57 -10.46 4.09
C GLU A 98 4.75 -11.57 3.43
N SER A 99 3.50 -11.74 3.86
CA SER A 99 2.52 -12.69 3.34
C SER A 99 2.18 -12.47 1.86
N LEU A 100 2.42 -11.29 1.31
CA LEU A 100 2.23 -11.01 -0.11
C LEU A 100 3.39 -11.53 -0.99
N THR A 101 4.52 -11.90 -0.38
CA THR A 101 5.71 -12.32 -1.12
C THR A 101 5.50 -13.67 -1.77
N GLY A 102 5.73 -13.76 -3.08
CA GLY A 102 5.63 -15.02 -3.83
C GLY A 102 4.21 -15.42 -4.27
N GLY A 103 3.22 -14.54 -4.10
CA GLY A 103 1.86 -14.73 -4.60
C GLY A 103 1.75 -14.71 -6.12
N TRP A 104 0.62 -15.21 -6.65
CA TRP A 104 0.35 -15.24 -8.08
C TRP A 104 -0.48 -14.02 -8.50
N PRO A 105 -0.13 -13.31 -9.60
CA PRO A 105 -0.94 -12.18 -10.08
C PRO A 105 -2.39 -12.55 -10.39
N GLY A 106 -2.64 -13.81 -10.77
CA GLY A 106 -3.99 -14.31 -11.04
C GLY A 106 -4.89 -14.34 -9.81
N GLU A 107 -4.34 -14.75 -8.66
CA GLU A 107 -5.03 -14.74 -7.36
C GLU A 107 -5.38 -13.31 -6.96
N ALA A 108 -4.42 -12.38 -7.06
CA ALA A 108 -4.68 -10.97 -6.78
C ALA A 108 -5.80 -10.38 -7.67
N VAL A 109 -5.88 -10.78 -8.94
CA VAL A 109 -6.97 -10.34 -9.84
C VAL A 109 -8.31 -10.94 -9.43
N GLU A 110 -8.35 -12.20 -9.03
CA GLU A 110 -9.55 -12.85 -8.49
C GLU A 110 -10.03 -12.11 -7.24
N ASP A 111 -9.14 -11.85 -6.28
CA ASP A 111 -9.49 -11.16 -5.03
C ASP A 111 -9.97 -9.71 -5.26
N MET A 112 -9.43 -9.01 -6.26
CA MET A 112 -9.85 -7.63 -6.55
C MET A 112 -11.17 -7.54 -7.33
N THR A 113 -11.51 -8.55 -8.13
CA THR A 113 -12.61 -8.46 -9.12
C THR A 113 -13.77 -9.40 -8.83
N GLY A 114 -13.50 -10.47 -8.09
CA GLY A 114 -14.36 -11.61 -7.89
C GLY A 114 -14.54 -12.53 -9.10
N GLY A 115 -13.66 -12.40 -10.10
CA GLY A 115 -13.67 -13.20 -11.33
C GLY A 115 -12.92 -14.53 -11.18
N VAL A 116 -12.67 -15.19 -12.32
CA VAL A 116 -11.86 -16.41 -12.41
C VAL A 116 -10.72 -16.16 -13.39
N THR A 117 -9.48 -16.38 -12.96
CA THR A 117 -8.30 -16.20 -13.79
C THR A 117 -8.01 -17.46 -14.59
N THR A 118 -7.61 -17.27 -15.86
CA THR A 118 -7.10 -18.36 -16.71
C THR A 118 -5.75 -17.96 -17.30
N THR A 119 -4.75 -18.84 -17.18
CA THR A 119 -3.41 -18.62 -17.73
C THR A 119 -3.23 -19.39 -19.03
N VAL A 120 -2.89 -18.69 -20.12
CA VAL A 120 -2.57 -19.29 -21.41
C VAL A 120 -1.06 -19.27 -21.60
N MET A 121 -0.45 -20.43 -21.83
CA MET A 121 0.99 -20.52 -22.09
C MET A 121 1.30 -20.13 -23.54
N SER A 122 2.09 -19.08 -23.74
CA SER A 122 2.47 -18.57 -25.07
C SER A 122 3.28 -19.55 -25.93
N ASN A 123 3.82 -20.63 -25.35
CA ASN A 123 4.52 -21.69 -26.08
C ASN A 123 3.59 -22.84 -26.53
N ARG A 124 2.30 -22.81 -26.18
CA ARG A 124 1.30 -23.83 -26.56
C ARG A 124 0.13 -23.26 -27.38
N VAL A 125 0.26 -22.04 -27.88
CA VAL A 125 -0.77 -21.37 -28.70
C VAL A 125 -0.72 -21.72 -30.19
N LEU A 126 0.34 -22.38 -30.65
CA LEU A 126 0.41 -22.91 -32.02
C LEU A 126 0.19 -24.43 -31.97
N ARG A 127 -0.82 -24.87 -32.72
CA ARG A 127 -1.15 -26.28 -32.97
C ARG A 127 -0.44 -26.78 -34.22
#